data_AF-A0A818UQ64-F1
#
_entry.id   AF-A0A818UQ64-F1
#
_cell.length_a   1.000
_cell.length_b   1.000
_cell.length_c   1.000
_cell.angle_alpha   90.00
_cell.angle_beta   90.00
_cell.angle_gamma   90.00
#
_symmetry.space_group_name_H-M   'P 1'
#
loop_
_entity.id
_entity.type
_entity.pdbx_description
1 polymer ?
#
loop_
_entity_poly.entity_id
_entity_poly.type
_entity_poly.pdbx_seq_one_letter_code
_entity_poly.pdbx_strand_id
1 'polypeptide(L)'
;MKSYRRLTTNQLERRPPSESRRPNASRHTVNIDKSDGDSNDFRPPAVPLIVFSPHISVWSISDNLTDSDTVHWSGSPLAFHGLIDIDYSQVYRFLGTQPSNIPSLIQKSVVVQPWRTIYTFSTPTNTVELVLSFSQPTSIEDPYTYITFDVRTLDQKNHDVRIYFEEGSMLSINDKK
;
A
#
# COMPACT_ATOMS: atom_id res chain seq x y z
N MET A 1 -22.03 -45.63 16.29
CA MET A 1 -21.85 -46.51 17.46
C MET A 1 -21.28 -47.85 16.99
N LYS A 2 -19.96 -48.02 17.03
CA LYS A 2 -19.28 -49.32 17.18
C LYS A 2 -17.80 -49.04 17.45
N SER A 3 -17.38 -49.52 18.62
CA SER A 3 -16.07 -49.42 19.22
C SER A 3 -15.21 -50.63 18.84
N TYR A 4 -14.01 -50.69 19.43
CA TYR A 4 -12.97 -51.74 19.50
C TYR A 4 -11.76 -51.56 18.58
N ARG A 5 -10.52 -51.91 18.94
CA ARG A 5 -9.74 -52.08 20.19
C ARG A 5 -8.30 -52.40 19.71
N ARG A 6 -7.28 -52.08 20.51
CA ARG A 6 -5.83 -52.27 20.28
C ARG A 6 -5.35 -53.75 20.18
N LEU A 7 -4.04 -53.86 19.85
CA LEU A 7 -2.99 -54.85 20.22
C LEU A 7 -2.61 -55.81 19.04
N THR A 8 -1.38 -56.24 18.74
CA THR A 8 -0.03 -56.18 19.36
C THR A 8 1.02 -56.82 18.41
N THR A 9 2.29 -56.45 18.60
CA THR A 9 3.51 -57.30 18.51
C THR A 9 3.94 -57.89 17.16
N ASN A 10 5.10 -57.46 16.64
CA ASN A 10 6.30 -58.31 16.67
C ASN A 10 7.60 -57.57 16.29
N GLN A 11 8.63 -57.94 17.04
CA GLN A 11 10.03 -57.54 16.92
C GLN A 11 10.69 -58.19 15.70
N LEU A 12 11.61 -57.47 15.05
CA LEU A 12 12.80 -58.06 14.42
C LEU A 12 13.85 -56.96 14.23
N GLU A 13 14.80 -56.92 15.16
CA GLU A 13 16.05 -56.18 15.07
C GLU A 13 16.78 -56.47 13.76
N ARG A 14 17.20 -55.41 13.05
CA ARG A 14 18.39 -55.44 12.21
C ARG A 14 19.19 -54.17 12.47
N ARG A 15 20.38 -54.35 13.07
CA ARG A 15 21.36 -53.29 13.33
C ARG A 15 21.85 -52.65 12.01
N PRO A 16 22.03 -51.32 11.93
CA PRO A 16 22.55 -50.66 10.74
C PRO A 16 24.09 -50.69 10.68
N PRO A 17 24.71 -50.72 9.47
CA PRO A 17 26.15 -50.65 9.31
C PRO A 17 26.70 -49.21 9.37
N SER A 18 27.74 -49.05 10.19
CA SER A 18 28.85 -48.07 10.14
C SER A 18 28.61 -46.68 9.51
N GLU A 19 28.36 -45.73 10.41
CA GLU A 19 28.79 -44.33 10.47
C GLU A 19 29.77 -43.83 9.37
N SER A 20 29.23 -43.09 8.39
CA SER A 20 30.02 -42.18 7.53
C SER A 20 30.02 -40.78 8.13
N ARG A 21 31.18 -40.36 8.62
CA ARG A 21 31.54 -39.04 9.16
C ARG A 21 31.03 -37.90 8.26
N ARG A 22 30.06 -37.11 8.74
CA ARG A 22 29.70 -35.78 8.18
C ARG A 22 29.92 -34.70 9.24
N PRO A 23 30.38 -33.49 8.84
CA PRO A 23 30.86 -32.46 9.75
C PRO A 23 29.74 -31.83 10.58
N ASN A 24 30.11 -31.48 11.81
CA ASN A 24 29.28 -30.88 12.86
C ASN A 24 28.66 -29.55 12.37
N ALA A 25 27.36 -29.55 12.05
CA ALA A 25 26.59 -28.32 11.92
C ALA A 25 25.94 -28.03 13.28
N SER A 26 26.48 -27.06 14.00
CA SER A 26 25.91 -26.56 15.26
C SER A 26 24.51 -26.02 15.00
N ARG A 27 23.49 -26.86 15.24
CA ARG A 27 22.08 -26.51 15.11
C ARG A 27 21.69 -25.63 16.30
N HIS A 28 21.83 -24.31 16.13
CA HIS A 28 21.18 -23.34 17.02
C HIS A 28 19.68 -23.51 16.85
N THR A 29 19.05 -24.20 17.80
CA THR A 29 17.60 -24.35 17.82
C THR A 29 17.06 -23.09 18.49
N VAL A 30 16.69 -22.08 17.69
CA VAL A 30 15.90 -20.96 18.19
C VAL A 30 14.49 -21.48 18.42
N ASN A 31 14.13 -21.68 19.68
CA ASN A 31 12.73 -21.87 20.06
C ASN A 31 12.03 -20.54 19.84
N ILE A 32 11.21 -20.43 18.79
CA ILE A 32 10.30 -19.30 18.65
C ILE A 32 9.11 -19.60 19.56
N ASP A 33 9.19 -19.10 20.79
CA ASP A 33 8.00 -18.90 21.62
C ASP A 33 7.07 -17.96 20.84
N LYS A 34 5.85 -18.44 20.57
CA LYS A 34 4.85 -17.70 19.82
C LYS A 34 4.13 -16.75 20.78
N SER A 35 4.77 -15.64 21.11
CA SER A 35 4.14 -14.48 21.72
C SER A 35 4.73 -13.22 21.11
N ASP A 36 3.98 -12.60 20.20
CA ASP A 36 3.59 -11.19 20.27
C ASP A 36 3.14 -10.74 18.86
N GLY A 37 1.92 -10.23 18.80
CA GLY A 37 1.30 -9.76 17.58
C GLY A 37 1.87 -8.42 17.16
N ASP A 38 2.90 -8.44 16.32
CA ASP A 38 3.19 -7.34 15.41
C ASP A 38 2.59 -7.70 14.05
N SER A 39 1.41 -7.16 13.75
CA SER A 39 0.95 -7.05 12.37
C SER A 39 1.87 -6.05 11.67
N ASN A 40 3.02 -6.54 11.24
CA ASN A 40 3.97 -5.80 10.44
C ASN A 40 3.32 -5.60 9.07
N ASP A 41 2.52 -4.54 8.96
CA ASP A 41 1.83 -4.16 7.72
C ASP A 41 2.91 -3.93 6.66
N PHE A 42 3.05 -4.92 5.77
CA PHE A 42 4.06 -4.90 4.73
C PHE A 42 3.79 -3.73 3.78
N ARG A 43 4.72 -2.76 3.78
CA ARG A 43 4.70 -1.61 2.88
C ARG A 43 5.99 -1.59 2.06
N PRO A 44 5.91 -1.57 0.72
CA PRO A 44 7.11 -1.45 -0.10
C PRO A 44 7.73 -0.04 0.07
N PRO A 45 9.06 0.11 -0.04
CA PRO A 45 9.74 1.41 0.10
C PRO A 45 9.32 2.44 -0.96
N ALA A 46 8.74 1.97 -2.08
CA ALA A 46 8.08 2.80 -3.06
C ALA A 46 6.74 2.15 -3.47
N VAL A 47 5.67 2.95 -3.52
CA VAL A 47 4.31 2.50 -3.82
C VAL A 47 3.93 2.93 -5.24
N PRO A 48 3.52 1.99 -6.11
CA PRO A 48 3.05 2.33 -7.45
C PRO A 48 1.70 3.04 -7.39
N LEU A 49 1.56 4.18 -8.07
CA LEU A 49 0.30 4.92 -8.19
C LEU A 49 -0.29 4.72 -9.58
N ILE A 50 0.46 5.08 -10.62
CA ILE A 50 0.10 4.84 -12.02
C ILE A 50 1.20 3.99 -12.65
N VAL A 51 0.87 2.89 -13.30
CA VAL A 51 1.83 1.97 -13.92
C VAL A 51 1.23 1.41 -15.20
N PHE A 52 1.08 2.26 -16.22
CA PHE A 52 0.47 1.84 -17.48
C PHE A 52 1.44 1.79 -18.66
N SER A 53 2.47 2.64 -18.67
CA SER A 53 3.44 2.66 -19.77
C SER A 53 4.84 3.09 -19.31
N PRO A 54 5.91 2.78 -20.07
CA PRO A 54 7.26 3.23 -19.73
C PRO A 54 7.43 4.76 -19.69
N HIS A 55 6.45 5.52 -20.20
CA HIS A 55 6.44 6.99 -20.19
C HIS A 55 5.57 7.57 -19.06
N ILE A 56 4.59 6.80 -18.57
CA ILE A 56 3.69 7.19 -17.48
C ILE A 56 3.69 6.05 -16.46
N SER A 57 4.70 6.10 -15.59
CA SER A 57 4.75 5.29 -14.38
C SER A 57 5.10 6.18 -13.20
N VAL A 58 4.11 6.47 -12.36
CA VAL A 58 4.16 7.41 -11.22
C VAL A 58 4.24 6.61 -9.91
N TRP A 59 5.20 6.97 -9.06
CA TRP A 59 5.52 6.28 -7.81
C TRP A 59 5.56 7.26 -6.63
N SER A 60 5.05 6.81 -5.48
CA SER A 60 5.27 7.44 -4.17
C SER A 60 6.51 6.82 -3.52
N ILE A 61 7.45 7.65 -3.07
CA ILE A 61 8.75 7.22 -2.50
C ILE A 61 8.89 7.48 -0.99
N SER A 62 7.81 7.91 -0.34
CA SER A 62 7.79 8.33 1.06
C SER A 62 6.69 7.61 1.82
N ASP A 63 6.74 7.60 3.15
CA ASP A 63 5.78 6.88 4.00
C ASP A 63 4.36 7.39 3.89
N ASN A 64 4.19 8.71 3.97
CA ASN A 64 2.91 9.34 3.69
C ASN A 64 2.93 9.96 2.29
N LEU A 65 1.80 9.85 1.60
CA LEU A 65 1.62 10.38 0.25
C LEU A 65 1.84 11.91 0.15
N THR A 66 1.88 12.60 1.30
CA THR A 66 2.07 14.05 1.45
C THR A 66 3.50 14.47 1.82
N ASP A 67 4.40 13.52 2.06
CA ASP A 67 5.76 13.80 2.57
C ASP A 67 6.77 14.06 1.45
N SER A 68 6.49 13.57 0.24
CA SER A 68 7.29 13.83 -0.95
C SER A 68 6.38 14.00 -2.17
N ASP A 69 6.90 14.68 -3.19
CA ASP A 69 6.26 14.66 -4.50
C ASP A 69 6.41 13.27 -5.12
N THR A 70 5.47 12.92 -5.99
CA THR A 70 5.53 11.70 -6.78
C THR A 70 6.61 11.82 -7.85
N VAL A 71 7.16 10.67 -8.25
CA VAL A 71 8.24 10.60 -9.24
C VAL A 71 7.90 9.62 -10.34
N HIS A 72 8.52 9.80 -11.49
CA HIS A 72 8.55 8.77 -12.52
C HIS A 72 9.34 7.55 -12.03
N TRP A 73 9.10 6.35 -12.58
CA TRP A 73 9.84 5.14 -12.20
C TRP A 73 11.37 5.27 -12.35
N SER A 74 11.83 6.13 -13.28
CA SER A 74 13.26 6.45 -13.46
C SER A 74 13.84 7.38 -12.38
N GLY A 75 13.02 7.86 -11.45
CA GLY A 75 13.37 8.88 -10.45
C GLY A 75 13.25 10.32 -10.95
N SER A 76 12.88 10.54 -12.21
CA SER A 76 12.66 11.90 -12.74
C SER A 76 11.43 12.55 -12.10
N PRO A 77 11.39 13.88 -11.89
CA PRO A 77 10.25 14.56 -11.27
C PRO A 77 8.95 14.35 -12.07
N LEU A 78 7.89 13.94 -11.37
CA LEU A 78 6.57 13.70 -11.96
C LEU A 78 5.48 13.91 -10.89
N ALA A 79 5.38 15.15 -10.43
CA ALA A 79 4.61 15.51 -9.25
C ALA A 79 3.11 15.58 -9.52
N PHE A 80 2.32 14.92 -8.70
CA PHE A 80 0.89 15.17 -8.53
C PHE A 80 0.66 15.91 -7.21
N HIS A 81 -0.34 16.78 -7.20
CA HIS A 81 -0.78 17.50 -6.00
C HIS A 81 -2.28 17.35 -5.81
N GLY A 82 -2.70 17.26 -4.55
CA GLY A 82 -4.10 17.04 -4.21
C GLY A 82 -4.50 17.75 -2.92
N LEU A 83 -5.56 18.54 -3.00
CA LEU A 83 -6.18 19.25 -1.89
C LEU A 83 -7.63 18.85 -1.71
N ILE A 84 -8.05 18.69 -0.47
CA ILE A 84 -9.46 18.61 -0.08
C ILE A 84 -9.83 19.87 0.71
N ASP A 85 -10.95 20.48 0.37
CA ASP A 85 -11.54 21.58 1.12
C ASP A 85 -12.88 21.12 1.69
N ILE A 86 -13.04 21.32 3.00
CA ILE A 86 -14.21 20.91 3.77
C ILE A 86 -14.87 22.18 4.34
N ASP A 87 -16.16 22.33 4.08
CA ASP A 87 -16.99 23.44 4.54
C ASP A 87 -16.40 24.82 4.24
N TYR A 88 -15.71 24.96 3.10
CA TYR A 88 -15.16 26.23 2.59
C TYR A 88 -14.15 26.92 3.50
N SER A 89 -13.60 26.21 4.49
CA SER A 89 -12.73 26.81 5.50
C SER A 89 -11.59 25.90 5.94
N GLN A 90 -11.71 24.59 5.76
CA GLN A 90 -10.72 23.62 6.20
C GLN A 90 -10.10 22.93 5.00
N VAL A 91 -8.93 23.42 4.60
CA VAL A 91 -8.17 22.87 3.45
C VAL A 91 -7.04 21.98 3.96
N TYR A 92 -6.92 20.79 3.36
CA TYR A 92 -5.86 19.83 3.66
C TYR A 92 -5.23 19.25 2.40
N ARG A 93 -3.93 18.96 2.44
CA ARG A 93 -3.22 18.15 1.44
C ARG A 93 -3.49 16.68 1.64
N PHE A 94 -3.76 15.95 0.57
CA PHE A 94 -3.79 14.47 0.59
C PHE A 94 -2.75 13.85 -0.35
N LEU A 95 -2.10 14.64 -1.20
CA LEU A 95 -1.09 14.18 -2.17
C LEU A 95 -0.06 15.29 -2.44
N GLY A 96 1.22 14.93 -2.37
CA GLY A 96 2.36 15.79 -2.66
C GLY A 96 2.66 16.84 -1.59
N THR A 97 3.73 17.61 -1.81
CA THR A 97 4.31 18.51 -0.79
C THR A 97 3.80 19.94 -0.85
N GLN A 98 3.22 20.34 -1.98
CA GLN A 98 2.75 21.71 -2.21
C GLN A 98 1.22 21.81 -2.14
N PRO A 99 0.71 23.00 -1.77
CA PRO A 99 1.41 24.13 -1.17
C PRO A 99 1.84 23.85 0.29
N SER A 100 3.08 24.15 0.65
CA SER A 100 3.69 23.74 1.93
C SER A 100 3.07 24.37 3.18
N ASN A 101 2.35 25.49 3.05
CA ASN A 101 1.66 26.16 4.15
C ASN A 101 0.29 25.54 4.48
N ILE A 102 -0.16 24.54 3.73
CA ILE A 102 -1.41 23.83 3.98
C ILE A 102 -1.12 22.53 4.74
N PRO A 103 -1.83 22.25 5.85
CA PRO A 103 -1.65 21.01 6.61
C PRO A 103 -2.06 19.78 5.79
N SER A 104 -1.50 18.60 6.08
CA SER A 104 -1.93 17.35 5.45
C SER A 104 -3.09 16.67 6.19
N LEU A 105 -3.85 15.85 5.47
CA LEU A 105 -4.69 14.83 6.09
C LEU A 105 -3.82 13.78 6.78
N ILE A 106 -4.41 13.08 7.74
CA ILE A 106 -3.76 11.95 8.41
C ILE A 106 -3.96 10.71 7.54
N GLN A 107 -2.87 10.19 6.96
CA GLN A 107 -2.88 8.90 6.29
C GLN A 107 -3.11 7.78 7.32
N LYS A 108 -4.16 7.00 7.14
CA LYS A 108 -4.54 5.88 8.01
C LYS A 108 -3.97 4.55 7.53
N SER A 109 -3.98 4.34 6.23
CA SER A 109 -3.50 3.10 5.64
C SER A 109 -3.15 3.28 4.16
N VAL A 110 -2.30 2.38 3.66
CA VAL A 110 -2.10 2.13 2.24
C VAL A 110 -2.26 0.63 1.98
N VAL A 111 -3.03 0.27 0.96
CA VAL A 111 -3.21 -1.11 0.52
C VAL A 111 -2.81 -1.21 -0.95
N VAL A 112 -1.76 -1.97 -1.22
CA VAL A 112 -1.27 -2.23 -2.58
C VAL A 112 -1.83 -3.57 -3.05
N GLN A 113 -2.57 -3.54 -4.16
CA GLN A 113 -3.16 -4.70 -4.80
C GLN A 113 -2.64 -4.84 -6.24
N PRO A 114 -2.82 -5.99 -6.91
CA PRO A 114 -2.20 -6.21 -8.22
C PRO A 114 -2.54 -5.16 -9.28
N TRP A 115 -3.75 -4.60 -9.29
CA TRP A 115 -4.20 -3.61 -10.27
C TRP A 115 -4.62 -2.27 -9.65
N ARG A 116 -4.53 -2.11 -8.33
CA ARG A 116 -4.90 -0.85 -7.68
C ARG A 116 -4.12 -0.59 -6.39
N THR A 117 -3.89 0.69 -6.11
CA THR A 117 -3.36 1.17 -4.83
C THR A 117 -4.40 2.05 -4.17
N ILE A 118 -4.66 1.81 -2.89
CA ILE A 118 -5.70 2.49 -2.11
C ILE A 118 -5.07 3.16 -0.90
N TYR A 119 -5.33 4.45 -0.75
CA TYR A 119 -4.99 5.21 0.44
C TYR A 119 -6.26 5.61 1.18
N THR A 120 -6.24 5.49 2.50
CA THR A 120 -7.31 5.99 3.37
C THR A 120 -6.76 7.12 4.21
N PHE A 121 -7.46 8.25 4.21
CA PHE A 121 -7.10 9.45 4.96
C PHE A 121 -8.25 9.90 5.84
N SER A 122 -7.94 10.54 6.96
CA SER A 122 -8.94 11.29 7.74
C SER A 122 -8.51 12.72 8.00
N THR A 123 -9.48 13.60 8.24
CA THR A 123 -9.18 14.90 8.86
C THR A 123 -8.57 14.71 10.26
N PRO A 124 -7.77 15.66 10.75
CA PRO A 124 -7.25 15.63 12.13
C PRO A 124 -8.37 15.61 13.19
N THR A 125 -9.51 16.21 12.87
CA THR A 125 -10.71 16.25 13.71
C THR A 125 -11.59 15.00 13.58
N ASN A 126 -11.23 14.07 12.70
CA ASN A 126 -11.96 12.82 12.43
C ASN A 126 -13.43 13.06 12.01
N THR A 127 -13.66 14.07 11.18
CA THR A 127 -14.97 14.47 10.64
C THR A 127 -15.24 13.89 9.26
N VAL A 128 -14.22 13.81 8.40
CA VAL A 128 -14.32 13.31 7.02
C VAL A 128 -13.22 12.29 6.77
N GLU A 129 -13.56 11.22 6.07
CA GLU A 129 -12.63 10.25 5.50
C GLU A 129 -12.59 10.40 3.98
N LEU A 130 -11.38 10.36 3.42
CA LEU A 130 -11.13 10.29 1.98
C LEU A 130 -10.46 8.95 1.68
N VAL A 131 -11.04 8.17 0.78
CA VAL A 131 -10.42 7.00 0.17
C VAL A 131 -10.01 7.35 -1.25
N LEU A 132 -8.70 7.36 -1.49
CA LEU A 132 -8.08 7.64 -2.79
C LEU A 132 -7.62 6.33 -3.42
N SER A 133 -8.11 6.03 -4.62
CA SER A 133 -7.73 4.81 -5.35
C SER A 133 -7.12 5.15 -6.70
N PHE A 134 -5.96 4.57 -6.99
CA PHE A 134 -5.36 4.56 -8.32
C PHE A 134 -5.52 3.16 -8.93
N SER A 135 -6.24 3.04 -10.04
CA SER A 135 -6.56 1.74 -10.68
C SER A 135 -6.03 1.69 -12.10
N GLN A 136 -5.37 0.59 -12.43
CA GLN A 136 -4.82 0.32 -13.76
C GLN A 136 -5.87 -0.34 -14.67
N PRO A 137 -5.72 -0.23 -16.00
CA PRO A 137 -6.54 -0.97 -16.95
C PRO A 137 -6.54 -2.47 -16.66
N THR A 138 -7.73 -3.06 -16.64
CA THR A 138 -7.90 -4.50 -16.37
C THR A 138 -8.29 -5.29 -17.62
N SER A 139 -8.63 -4.60 -18.72
CA SER A 139 -9.04 -5.18 -20.00
C SER A 139 -8.64 -4.29 -21.17
N ILE A 140 -8.60 -4.86 -22.38
CA ILE A 140 -8.41 -4.12 -23.63
C ILE A 140 -9.61 -3.22 -23.93
N GLU A 141 -10.82 -3.64 -23.51
CA GLU A 141 -12.06 -2.89 -23.72
C GLU A 141 -12.19 -1.67 -22.79
N ASP A 142 -11.45 -1.67 -21.67
CA ASP A 142 -11.37 -0.57 -20.73
C ASP A 142 -9.90 -0.19 -20.48
N PRO A 143 -9.27 0.50 -21.46
CA PRO A 143 -7.84 0.81 -21.43
C PRO A 143 -7.52 2.03 -20.54
N TYR A 144 -8.43 2.45 -19.67
CA TYR A 144 -8.29 3.68 -18.88
C TYR A 144 -7.69 3.43 -17.49
N THR A 145 -6.81 4.34 -17.08
CA THR A 145 -6.39 4.44 -15.68
C THR A 145 -7.37 5.35 -14.95
N TYR A 146 -7.80 4.92 -13.77
CA TYR A 146 -8.74 5.67 -12.95
C TYR A 146 -8.06 6.19 -11.69
N ILE A 147 -8.34 7.45 -11.35
CA ILE A 147 -8.12 8.02 -10.04
C ILE A 147 -9.51 8.28 -9.45
N THR A 148 -9.83 7.57 -8.38
CA THR A 148 -11.16 7.64 -7.73
C THR A 148 -11.03 8.26 -6.35
N PHE A 149 -11.95 9.17 -6.06
CA PHE A 149 -12.07 9.85 -4.77
C PHE A 149 -13.41 9.47 -4.15
N ASP A 150 -13.38 8.68 -3.08
CA ASP A 150 -14.56 8.33 -2.28
C ASP A 150 -14.49 9.08 -0.95
N VAL A 151 -15.48 9.94 -0.69
CA VAL A 151 -15.54 10.76 0.53
C VAL A 151 -16.74 10.36 1.36
N ARG A 152 -16.52 10.16 2.66
CA ARG A 152 -17.60 9.90 3.62
C ARG A 152 -17.44 10.70 4.91
N THR A 153 -18.57 11.02 5.53
CA THR A 153 -18.57 11.69 6.83
C THR A 153 -18.42 10.67 7.95
N LEU A 154 -17.71 11.05 9.00
CA LEU A 154 -17.41 10.24 10.18
C LEU A 154 -18.18 10.72 11.42
N ASP A 155 -18.66 11.96 11.40
CA ASP A 155 -19.35 12.62 12.51
C ASP A 155 -20.88 12.66 12.38
N GLN A 156 -21.42 11.99 11.36
CA GLN A 156 -22.85 11.93 11.03
C GLN A 156 -23.48 13.28 10.63
N LYS A 157 -22.67 14.29 10.28
CA LYS A 157 -23.16 15.56 9.74
C LYS A 157 -23.01 15.60 8.23
N ASN A 158 -23.65 16.58 7.62
CA ASN A 158 -23.46 16.93 6.22
C ASN A 158 -22.30 17.91 6.11
N HIS A 159 -21.43 17.68 5.13
CA HIS A 159 -20.29 18.53 4.82
C HIS A 159 -20.28 18.87 3.33
N ASP A 160 -19.86 20.10 3.02
CA ASP A 160 -19.52 20.46 1.65
C ASP A 160 -18.06 20.08 1.40
N VAL A 161 -17.80 19.34 0.32
CA VAL A 161 -16.46 18.84 0.01
C VAL A 161 -16.08 19.19 -1.41
N ARG A 162 -14.90 19.79 -1.56
CA ARG A 162 -14.27 20.06 -2.85
C ARG A 162 -12.92 19.38 -2.94
N ILE A 163 -12.68 18.71 -4.06
CA ILE A 163 -11.40 18.08 -4.38
C ILE A 163 -10.73 18.89 -5.48
N TYR A 164 -9.48 19.26 -5.24
CA TYR A 164 -8.58 19.80 -6.24
C TYR A 164 -7.49 18.77 -6.46
N PHE A 165 -7.27 18.42 -7.72
CA PHE A 165 -6.24 17.49 -8.13
C PHE A 165 -5.57 18.06 -9.36
N GLU A 166 -4.25 18.16 -9.32
CA GLU A 166 -3.46 18.70 -10.41
C GLU A 166 -2.23 17.85 -10.69
N GLU A 167 -1.83 17.94 -11.94
CA GLU A 167 -0.68 17.28 -12.51
C GLU A 167 0.40 18.34 -12.75
N GLY A 168 1.62 18.08 -12.27
CA GLY A 168 2.73 19.01 -12.43
C GLY A 168 3.08 19.24 -13.91
N SER A 169 3.58 20.44 -14.23
CA SER A 169 3.80 20.92 -15.59
C SER A 169 4.71 20.05 -16.47
N MET A 170 5.44 19.08 -15.88
CA MET A 170 6.32 18.15 -16.58
C MET A 170 5.59 17.11 -17.44
N LEU A 171 4.27 16.95 -17.29
CA LEU A 171 3.45 16.06 -18.14
C LEU A 171 2.95 16.73 -19.42
N SER A 172 3.26 18.02 -19.61
CA SER A 172 3.02 18.74 -20.85
C SER A 172 4.24 18.67 -21.77
N ILE A 173 4.29 17.71 -22.70
CA ILE A 173 5.14 17.79 -23.88
C ILE A 173 4.39 18.52 -25.00
N ASN A 174 4.72 19.79 -25.23
CA ASN A 174 4.31 20.53 -26.43
C ASN A 174 5.55 20.92 -27.22
N ASP A 175 6.17 19.92 -27.87
CA ASP A 175 7.18 20.20 -28.87
C ASP A 175 6.48 20.73 -30.11
N LYS A 176 6.63 22.03 -30.38
CA LYS A 176 6.25 22.61 -31.67
C LYS A 176 7.11 21.94 -32.73
N LYS A 177 6.47 21.18 -33.62
CA LYS A 177 7.09 20.65 -34.83
C LYS A 177 7.35 21.76 -35.85
#